data_AF-A0A495Z358-F1
#
_entry.id   AF-A0A495Z358-F1
#
_cell.length_a   1.000
_cell.length_b   1.000
_cell.length_c   1.000
_cell.angle_alpha   90.00
_cell.angle_beta   90.00
_cell.angle_gamma   90.00
#
_symmetry.space_group_name_H-M   'P 1'
#
loop_
_entity.id
_entity.type
_entity.pdbx_description
1 polymer ?
#
loop_
_entity_poly.entity_id
_entity_poly.type
_entity_poly.pdbx_seq_one_letter_code
_entity_poly.pdbx_strand_id
1 'polypeptide(L)'
;MDIGFIWDGDKYKEVQRKHNVQFYEVVSVFDDPDGYDGPDPQRHPDRWMFIGKSVTNRILVIIYIPEDEEVHRLITAYEASREVRNEFYGRS
;
A
#
# COMPACT_ATOMS: atom_id res chain seq x y z
N MET A 1 -9.33 -6.31 -11.48
CA MET A 1 -8.54 -7.36 -10.82
C MET A 1 -7.26 -7.46 -11.59
N ASP A 2 -6.16 -7.13 -10.91
CA ASP A 2 -4.86 -7.62 -11.32
C ASP A 2 -4.68 -9.02 -10.70
N ILE A 3 -3.89 -9.90 -11.32
CA ILE A 3 -3.87 -11.34 -11.02
C ILE A 3 -3.33 -11.64 -9.61
N GLY A 4 -2.82 -10.64 -8.87
CA GLY A 4 -2.32 -10.80 -7.50
C GLY A 4 -2.91 -9.89 -6.42
N PHE A 5 -3.94 -9.09 -6.69
CA PHE A 5 -4.46 -8.13 -5.70
C PHE A 5 -5.98 -8.18 -5.53
N ILE A 6 -6.41 -8.45 -4.29
CA ILE A 6 -7.82 -8.51 -3.91
C ILE A 6 -8.14 -7.36 -2.96
N TRP A 7 -9.19 -6.61 -3.26
CA TRP A 7 -9.71 -5.57 -2.38
C TRP A 7 -11.24 -5.67 -2.32
N ASP A 8 -11.77 -5.76 -1.10
CA ASP A 8 -13.21 -5.63 -0.86
C ASP A 8 -13.75 -4.30 -1.45
N GLY A 9 -14.82 -4.39 -2.24
CA GLY A 9 -15.33 -3.27 -3.02
C GLY A 9 -15.96 -2.15 -2.17
N ASP A 10 -16.57 -2.47 -1.04
CA ASP A 10 -17.18 -1.45 -0.18
C ASP A 10 -16.11 -0.76 0.66
N LYS A 11 -15.12 -1.52 1.14
CA LYS A 11 -13.93 -0.96 1.78
C LYS A 11 -13.11 -0.09 0.83
N TYR A 12 -12.97 -0.51 -0.44
CA TYR A 12 -12.31 0.28 -1.47
C TYR A 12 -12.99 1.65 -1.65
N LYS A 13 -14.32 1.69 -1.78
CA LYS A 13 -15.06 2.97 -1.90
C LYS A 13 -14.85 3.87 -0.69
N GLU A 14 -14.84 3.31 0.52
CA GLU A 14 -14.57 4.09 1.74
C GLU A 14 -13.16 4.70 1.71
N VAL A 15 -12.16 3.89 1.39
CA VAL A 15 -10.76 4.34 1.29
C VAL A 15 -10.58 5.36 0.18
N GLN A 16 -11.16 5.13 -0.99
CA GLN A 16 -11.11 6.09 -2.10
C GLN A 16 -11.73 7.43 -1.69
N ARG A 17 -12.90 7.41 -1.02
CA ARG A 17 -13.54 8.64 -0.52
C ARG A 17 -12.71 9.36 0.55
N LYS A 18 -12.03 8.61 1.42
CA LYS A 18 -11.26 9.16 2.55
C LYS A 18 -9.85 9.62 2.18
N HIS A 19 -9.20 8.89 1.28
CA HIS A 19 -7.77 9.02 0.99
C HIS A 19 -7.46 9.38 -0.47
N ASN A 20 -8.48 9.41 -1.34
CA ASN A 20 -8.35 9.74 -2.76
C ASN A 20 -7.22 8.96 -3.44
N VAL A 21 -7.21 7.64 -3.23
CA VAL A 21 -6.29 6.70 -3.86
C VAL A 21 -7.06 5.81 -4.82
N GLN A 22 -6.50 5.57 -6.00
CA GLN A 22 -7.08 4.68 -6.98
C GLN A 22 -6.43 3.29 -6.92
N PHE A 23 -7.18 2.25 -7.29
CA PHE A 23 -6.68 0.87 -7.26
C PHE A 23 -5.36 0.70 -8.02
N TYR A 24 -5.24 1.27 -9.23
CA TYR A 24 -4.03 1.16 -10.05
C TYR A 24 -2.81 1.86 -9.40
N GLU A 25 -3.02 2.96 -8.67
CA GLU A 25 -1.93 3.62 -7.94
C GLU A 25 -1.40 2.71 -6.84
N VAL A 26 -2.31 2.07 -6.09
CA VAL A 26 -1.97 1.16 -5.00
C VAL A 26 -1.22 -0.08 -5.51
N VAL A 27 -1.69 -0.70 -6.59
CA VAL A 27 -1.01 -1.86 -7.17
C VAL A 27 0.38 -1.50 -7.67
N SER A 28 0.54 -0.35 -8.35
CA SER A 28 1.83 0.06 -8.91
C SER A 28 2.94 0.30 -7.89
N VAL A 29 2.59 0.51 -6.62
CA VAL A 29 3.56 0.76 -5.55
C VAL A 29 4.37 -0.49 -5.25
N PHE A 30 3.80 -1.69 -5.46
CA PHE A 30 4.52 -2.95 -5.26
C PHE A 30 5.63 -3.18 -6.31
N ASP A 31 5.59 -2.43 -7.42
CA ASP A 31 6.62 -2.45 -8.46
C ASP A 31 7.76 -1.45 -8.18
N ASP A 32 7.68 -0.67 -7.08
CA ASP A 32 8.72 0.28 -6.72
C ASP A 32 9.98 -0.45 -6.23
N PRO A 33 11.13 -0.34 -6.94
CA PRO A 33 12.37 -1.00 -6.53
C PRO A 33 12.92 -0.49 -5.19
N ASP A 34 12.57 0.74 -4.80
CA ASP A 34 12.96 1.33 -3.51
C ASP A 34 11.90 1.10 -2.42
N GLY A 35 10.87 0.30 -2.73
CA GLY A 35 9.78 -0.05 -1.84
C GLY A 35 10.25 -0.72 -0.55
N TYR A 36 9.59 -0.37 0.55
CA TYR A 36 9.79 -0.99 1.85
C TYR A 36 8.62 -1.90 2.20
N ASP A 37 8.90 -3.19 2.37
CA ASP A 37 7.97 -4.18 2.90
C ASP A 37 8.36 -4.55 4.35
N GLY A 38 7.38 -4.55 5.26
CA GLY A 38 7.62 -4.86 6.66
C GLY A 38 6.34 -5.01 7.49
N PRO A 39 6.48 -5.21 8.81
CA PRO A 39 5.34 -5.39 9.70
C PRO A 39 4.49 -4.12 9.80
N ASP A 40 3.16 -4.30 9.93
CA ASP A 40 2.24 -3.20 10.26
C ASP A 40 2.73 -2.45 11.53
N PRO A 41 2.75 -1.10 11.53
CA PRO A 41 3.09 -0.30 12.70
C PRO A 41 2.26 -0.65 13.95
N GLN A 42 1.02 -1.11 13.77
CA GLN A 42 0.17 -1.59 14.87
C GLN A 42 0.49 -3.02 15.33
N ARG A 43 1.42 -3.70 14.67
CA ARG A 43 1.90 -5.06 14.96
C ARG A 43 0.79 -6.11 15.02
N HIS A 44 -0.20 -5.99 14.14
CA HIS A 44 -1.15 -7.07 13.91
C HIS A 44 -0.41 -8.24 13.24
N PRO A 45 -0.54 -9.48 13.74
CA PRO A 45 0.30 -10.61 13.32
C PRO A 45 0.13 -10.96 11.84
N ASP A 46 -1.06 -10.73 11.29
CA ASP A 46 -1.40 -11.11 9.91
C ASP A 46 -1.33 -9.92 8.95
N ARG A 47 -0.91 -8.73 9.41
CA ARG A 47 -0.89 -7.51 8.59
C ARG A 47 0.52 -7.04 8.31
N TRP A 48 0.71 -6.71 7.06
CA TRP A 48 1.94 -6.17 6.52
C TRP A 48 1.71 -4.76 6.01
N MET A 49 2.79 -4.01 5.96
CA MET A 49 2.83 -2.65 5.46
C MET A 49 3.84 -2.57 4.32
N PHE A 50 3.37 -2.11 3.16
CA PHE A 50 4.22 -1.71 2.05
C PHE A 50 4.24 -0.19 1.97
N ILE A 51 5.42 0.40 1.76
CA ILE A 51 5.61 1.82 1.49
C ILE A 51 6.41 1.96 0.21
N GLY A 52 5.88 2.72 -0.75
CA GLY A 52 6.61 2.97 -1.98
C GLY A 52 5.95 4.05 -2.82
N LYS A 53 6.57 4.32 -3.96
CA LYS A 53 6.20 5.32 -4.93
C LYS A 53 5.28 4.73 -5.98
N SER A 54 4.11 5.34 -6.15
CA SER A 54 3.17 5.00 -7.21
C SER A 54 3.63 5.54 -8.57
N VAL A 55 3.02 5.04 -9.65
CA VAL A 55 3.16 5.59 -11.01
C VAL A 55 2.69 7.04 -11.14
N THR A 56 1.89 7.53 -10.20
CA THR A 56 1.46 8.94 -10.10
C THR A 56 2.41 9.81 -9.26
N ASN A 57 3.60 9.28 -8.92
CA ASN A 57 4.64 9.97 -8.17
C ASN A 57 4.21 10.37 -6.74
N ARG A 58 3.29 9.61 -6.13
CA ARG A 58 2.88 9.74 -4.73
C ARG A 58 3.54 8.61 -3.92
N ILE A 59 3.98 8.90 -2.70
CA ILE A 59 4.38 7.84 -1.78
C ILE A 59 3.13 7.37 -1.06
N LEU A 60 2.80 6.09 -1.19
CA LEU A 60 1.66 5.48 -0.54
C LEU A 60 2.12 4.53 0.55
N VAL A 61 1.32 4.47 1.62
CA VAL A 61 1.38 3.43 2.64
C VAL A 61 0.21 2.50 2.40
N ILE A 62 0.50 1.20 2.30
CA ILE A 62 -0.46 0.16 1.99
C ILE A 62 -0.42 -0.85 3.13
N ILE A 63 -1.58 -1.13 3.72
CA ILE A 63 -1.73 -2.24 4.67
C ILE A 63 -2.42 -3.38 3.94
N TYR A 64 -1.86 -4.59 4.04
CA TYR A 64 -2.37 -5.78 3.37
C TYR A 64 -2.14 -7.03 4.21
N ILE A 65 -2.80 -8.12 3.81
CA ILE A 65 -2.56 -9.48 4.32
C ILE A 65 -1.96 -10.27 3.16
N PRO A 66 -0.75 -10.85 3.32
CA PRO A 66 -0.26 -11.85 2.38
C PRO A 66 -1.08 -13.13 2.56
N GLU A 67 -1.75 -13.61 1.51
CA GLU A 67 -2.50 -14.87 1.59
C GLU A 67 -1.66 -16.05 1.06
N ASP A 68 -1.10 -15.92 -0.14
CA ASP A 68 -0.20 -16.88 -0.81
C ASP A 68 0.92 -16.13 -1.56
N GLU A 69 1.88 -16.82 -2.19
CA GLU A 69 3.04 -16.20 -2.88
C GLU A 69 2.65 -15.17 -3.96
N GLU A 70 1.43 -15.25 -4.49
CA GLU A 70 0.97 -14.41 -5.60
C GLU A 70 -0.22 -13.51 -5.26
N VAL A 71 -0.83 -13.62 -4.07
CA VAL A 71 -2.08 -12.90 -3.74
C VAL A 71 -1.97 -12.06 -2.46
N HIS A 72 -2.15 -10.75 -2.61
CA HIS A 72 -2.23 -9.78 -1.53
C HIS A 72 -3.67 -9.27 -1.34
N ARG A 73 -4.21 -9.48 -0.13
CA ARG A 73 -5.50 -8.88 0.26
C ARG A 73 -5.27 -7.48 0.81
N LEU A 74 -5.64 -6.47 0.04
CA LEU A 74 -5.54 -5.07 0.40
C LEU A 74 -6.54 -4.71 1.51
N ILE A 75 -6.03 -4.14 2.60
CA ILE A 75 -6.84 -3.67 3.74
C ILE A 75 -7.15 -2.18 3.55
N THR A 76 -6.13 -1.35 3.39
CA THR A 76 -6.28 0.10 3.21
C THR A 76 -5.04 0.65 2.53
N ALA A 77 -5.17 1.81 1.89
CA ALA A 77 -4.06 2.56 1.34
C ALA A 77 -4.28 4.05 1.51
N TYR A 78 -3.21 4.81 1.72
CA TYR A 78 -3.27 6.26 1.89
C TYR A 78 -1.93 6.90 1.55
N GLU A 79 -1.96 8.20 1.27
CA GLU A 79 -0.73 8.95 1.04
C GLU A 79 0.09 9.08 2.31
N ALA A 80 1.40 8.82 2.20
CA ALA A 80 2.34 8.91 3.29
C ALA A 80 2.38 10.33 3.88
N SER A 81 2.53 10.40 5.22
CA SER A 81 2.74 11.67 5.90
C SER A 81 4.06 12.31 5.46
N ARG A 82 4.29 13.58 5.83
CA ARG A 82 5.55 14.26 5.49
C ARG A 82 6.76 13.55 6.11
N GLU A 83 6.61 13.06 7.34
CA GLU A 83 7.63 12.35 8.09
C GLU A 83 7.99 11.03 7.39
N VAL A 84 6.99 10.22 7.05
CA VAL A 84 7.18 8.95 6.33
C VAL A 84 7.82 9.18 4.97
N ARG A 85 7.40 10.22 4.23
CA ARG A 85 8.03 10.58 2.94
C ARG A 85 9.51 10.93 3.09
N ASN A 86 9.85 11.75 4.08
CA ASN A 86 11.24 12.13 4.31
C ASN A 86 12.10 10.92 4.70
N GLU A 87 11.55 10.00 5.50
CA GLU A 87 12.24 8.76 5.84
C GLU A 87 12.45 7.89 4.59
N PHE A 88 11.42 7.74 3.76
CA PHE A 88 11.49 6.98 2.51
C PHE A 88 12.60 7.51 1.57
N TYR A 89 12.61 8.82 1.30
CA TYR A 89 13.65 9.44 0.45
C TYR A 89 15.05 9.45 1.09
N GLY A 90 15.14 9.35 2.41
CA GLY A 90 16.43 9.20 3.10
C GLY A 90 17.02 7.79 2.99
N ARG A 91 16.23 6.81 2.54
CA ARG A 91 16.63 5.40 2.38
C ARG A 91 17.05 5.05 0.95
N SER A 92 16.58 5.80 -0.05
CA SER A 92 16.92 5.63 -1.48
C SER A 92 18.26 6.26 -1.84
#